data_AF-A0A645GUK5-F1
#
_entry.id   AF-A0A645GUK5-F1
#
_cell.length_a   1.000
_cell.length_b   1.000
_cell.length_c   1.000
_cell.angle_alpha   90.00
_cell.angle_beta   90.00
_cell.angle_gamma   90.00
#
_symmetry.space_group_name_H-M   'P 1'
#
loop_
_entity.id
_entity.type
_entity.pdbx_description
1 polymer ?
#
loop_
_entity_poly.entity_id
_entity_poly.type
_entity_poly.pdbx_seq_one_letter_code
_entity_poly.pdbx_strand_id
1 'polypeptide(L)'
;MNQYIKDVCNKSKNEERNDKDLKLWAEGFLELHTPSRSDYAKKYEEIIETLSTNEDSLSDENKDTIDTIPKPAVKHKTSSDTDTLVLNLKSYRLKQSREENIKAYYIFNDKQMMDLIEKMPHSLESLLKVDGFGEVKVKKYGESILEILNEIK
;
A
#
# COMPACT_ATOMS: atom_id res chain seq x y z
N MET A 1 10.14 -13.72 -40.43
CA MET A 1 9.41 -12.87 -39.46
C MET A 1 7.97 -13.35 -39.34
N ASN A 2 7.47 -13.56 -38.13
CA ASN A 2 6.18 -14.23 -37.84
C ASN A 2 4.97 -13.42 -38.38
N GLN A 3 4.02 -14.10 -39.02
CA GLN A 3 2.85 -13.48 -39.68
C GLN A 3 2.01 -12.65 -38.70
N TYR A 4 1.86 -13.13 -37.47
CA TYR A 4 1.13 -12.44 -36.42
C TYR A 4 1.69 -11.03 -36.12
N ILE A 5 3.02 -10.87 -36.12
CA ILE A 5 3.67 -9.59 -35.83
C ILE A 5 3.36 -8.58 -36.92
N LYS A 6 3.37 -9.00 -38.19
CA LYS A 6 3.06 -8.13 -39.33
C LYS A 6 1.62 -7.63 -39.28
N ASP A 7 0.69 -8.52 -38.95
CA ASP A 7 -0.74 -8.17 -38.87
C ASP A 7 -1.02 -7.19 -37.72
N VAL A 8 -0.32 -7.31 -36.59
CA VAL A 8 -0.43 -6.38 -35.45
C VAL A 8 0.15 -5.00 -35.79
N CYS A 9 1.32 -4.95 -36.44
CA CYS A 9 1.91 -3.69 -36.90
C CYS A 9 0.98 -2.96 -37.90
N ASN A 10 0.43 -3.68 -38.88
CA ASN A 10 -0.43 -3.10 -39.91
C ASN A 10 -1.81 -2.63 -39.38
N LYS A 11 -2.33 -3.25 -38.31
CA LYS A 11 -3.59 -2.82 -37.67
C LYS A 11 -3.42 -1.62 -36.74
N SER A 12 -2.20 -1.30 -36.34
CA SER A 12 -1.93 -0.17 -35.47
C SER A 12 -2.01 1.14 -36.25
N LYS A 13 -2.61 2.17 -35.65
CA LYS A 13 -2.58 3.55 -36.19
C LYS A 13 -1.29 4.29 -35.86
N ASN A 14 -0.35 3.64 -35.16
CA ASN A 14 0.94 4.21 -34.85
C ASN A 14 1.74 4.32 -36.15
N GLU A 15 2.26 5.51 -36.45
CA GLU A 15 3.20 5.69 -37.56
C GLU A 15 4.35 4.69 -37.42
N GLU A 16 4.77 4.08 -38.54
CA GLU A 16 5.98 3.28 -38.59
C GLU A 16 7.14 4.19 -38.17
N ARG A 17 7.54 4.12 -36.90
CA ARG A 17 8.59 4.97 -36.36
C ARG A 17 9.86 4.64 -37.11
N ASN A 18 10.30 5.56 -37.96
CA ASN A 18 11.59 5.48 -38.61
C ASN A 18 12.64 5.40 -37.49
N ASP A 19 13.65 4.55 -37.65
CA ASP A 19 14.77 4.41 -36.69
C ASP A 19 15.40 5.78 -36.35
N LYS A 20 15.41 6.67 -37.35
CA LYS A 20 15.83 8.06 -37.21
C LYS A 20 14.96 8.88 -36.25
N ASP A 21 13.64 8.70 -36.30
CA ASP A 21 12.72 9.41 -35.41
C ASP A 21 12.83 8.86 -34.00
N LEU A 22 12.90 7.54 -33.84
CA LEU A 22 13.12 6.91 -32.55
C LEU A 22 14.41 7.42 -31.87
N LYS A 23 15.48 7.56 -32.65
CA LYS A 23 16.74 8.15 -32.18
C LYS A 23 16.59 9.60 -31.72
N LEU A 24 15.90 10.44 -32.50
CA LEU A 24 15.67 11.84 -32.13
C LEU A 24 14.90 11.97 -30.80
N TRP A 25 13.89 11.13 -30.59
CA TRP A 25 13.16 11.09 -29.33
C TRP A 25 14.06 10.68 -28.16
N ALA A 26 14.90 9.66 -28.35
CA ALA A 26 15.81 9.19 -27.31
C ALA A 26 16.85 10.28 -26.92
N GLU A 27 17.42 10.97 -27.91
CA GLU A 27 18.35 12.08 -27.69
C GLU A 27 17.67 13.24 -26.95
N GLY A 28 16.44 13.60 -27.34
CA GLY A 28 15.67 14.65 -26.66
C GLY A 28 15.34 14.33 -25.20
N PHE A 29 14.99 13.07 -24.89
CA PHE A 29 14.79 12.66 -23.50
C PHE A 29 16.08 12.68 -22.69
N LEU A 30 17.22 12.31 -23.30
CA LEU A 30 18.51 12.32 -22.64
C LEU A 30 18.96 13.76 -22.31
N GLU A 31 18.70 14.70 -23.21
CA GLU A 31 19.01 16.13 -23.02
C GLU A 31 18.18 16.75 -21.89
N LEU A 32 16.90 16.36 -21.79
CA LEU A 32 15.99 16.85 -20.75
C LEU A 32 16.08 16.08 -19.42
N HIS A 33 16.87 15.00 -19.37
CA HIS A 33 16.97 14.15 -18.19
C HIS A 33 17.82 14.79 -17.09
N THR A 34 17.24 14.98 -15.91
CA THR A 34 17.97 15.28 -14.68
C THR A 34 18.18 13.99 -13.88
N PRO A 35 19.42 13.58 -13.57
CA PRO A 35 19.65 12.37 -12.79
C PRO A 35 19.04 12.51 -11.40
N SER A 36 18.08 11.66 -11.09
CA SER A 36 17.53 11.54 -9.75
C SER A 36 18.60 10.94 -8.84
N ARG A 37 19.00 11.67 -7.79
CA ARG A 37 19.95 11.21 -6.77
C ARG A 37 19.39 10.07 -5.90
N SER A 38 18.17 9.60 -6.15
CA SER A 38 17.60 8.48 -5.40
C SER A 38 18.32 7.19 -5.79
N ASP A 39 19.37 6.87 -5.04
CA ASP A 39 20.12 5.64 -5.13
C ASP A 39 19.28 4.49 -4.56
N TYR A 40 18.32 4.03 -5.37
CA TYR A 40 17.34 3.02 -5.01
C TYR A 40 18.01 1.66 -4.73
N ALA A 41 19.24 1.45 -5.21
CA ALA A 41 20.05 0.27 -4.94
C ALA A 41 20.41 0.19 -3.44
N LYS A 42 20.85 1.29 -2.83
CA LYS A 42 21.21 1.36 -1.41
C LYS A 42 20.09 0.92 -0.46
N LYS A 43 18.84 1.23 -0.83
CA LYS A 43 17.65 0.82 -0.05
C LYS A 43 17.58 -0.71 0.15
N TYR A 44 18.06 -1.46 -0.82
CA TYR A 44 17.99 -2.93 -0.82
C TYR A 44 19.32 -3.61 -0.52
N GLU A 45 20.46 -2.92 -0.67
CA GLU A 45 21.77 -3.44 -0.27
C GLU A 45 21.81 -3.86 1.20
N GLU A 46 21.32 -3.01 2.11
CA GLU A 46 21.24 -3.31 3.55
C GLU A 46 20.36 -4.54 3.86
N ILE A 47 19.30 -4.73 3.08
CA ILE A 47 18.38 -5.87 3.23
C ILE A 47 19.05 -7.15 2.73
N ILE A 48 19.78 -7.09 1.62
CA ILE A 48 20.50 -8.23 1.06
C ILE A 48 21.64 -8.66 1.99
N GLU A 49 22.36 -7.71 2.58
CA GLU A 49 23.45 -7.99 3.53
C GLU A 49 22.93 -8.65 4.82
N THR A 50 21.77 -8.23 5.31
CA THR A 50 21.11 -8.84 6.49
C THR A 50 20.47 -10.20 6.19
N LEU A 51 20.03 -10.46 4.96
CA LEU A 51 19.53 -11.77 4.55
C LEU A 51 20.66 -12.79 4.36
N SER A 52 21.79 -12.36 3.79
CA SER A 52 22.95 -13.21 3.54
C SER A 52 23.61 -13.74 4.81
N THR A 53 23.42 -13.07 5.95
CA THR A 53 23.96 -13.50 7.25
C THR A 53 23.11 -14.57 7.95
N ASN A 54 21.92 -14.88 7.43
CA ASN A 54 20.98 -15.82 8.05
C ASN A 54 20.75 -17.09 7.20
N GLU A 55 21.57 -17.37 6.19
CA GLU A 55 21.48 -18.60 5.37
C GLU A 55 22.04 -19.85 6.05
N ASP A 56 21.51 -20.21 7.20
CA ASP A 56 21.55 -21.59 7.69
C ASP A 56 20.21 -21.92 8.38
N SER A 57 19.14 -22.05 7.59
CA SER A 57 18.14 -23.13 7.72
C SER A 57 16.89 -22.93 6.84
N LEU A 58 16.69 -23.94 5.98
CA LEU A 58 15.44 -24.52 5.47
C LEU A 58 14.72 -23.86 4.26
N SER A 59 14.91 -24.58 3.15
CA SER A 59 14.01 -24.75 2.01
C SER A 59 12.56 -25.04 2.41
N ASP A 60 11.62 -24.33 1.80
CA ASP A 60 10.34 -24.91 1.39
C ASP A 60 9.76 -24.11 0.21
N GLU A 61 9.56 -24.81 -0.90
CA GLU A 61 8.94 -24.26 -2.10
C GLU A 61 7.43 -24.07 -1.89
N ASN A 62 6.96 -22.83 -1.90
CA ASN A 62 5.66 -22.49 -2.47
C ASN A 62 5.64 -21.02 -2.94
N LYS A 63 5.52 -20.89 -4.25
CA LYS A 63 5.51 -19.67 -5.04
C LYS A 63 4.09 -19.11 -5.05
N ASP A 64 3.78 -18.13 -4.20
CA ASP A 64 2.73 -17.13 -4.46
C ASP A 64 2.82 -15.93 -3.50
N THR A 65 2.90 -14.73 -4.10
CA THR A 65 2.81 -13.38 -3.52
C THR A 65 4.00 -12.84 -2.71
N ILE A 66 4.99 -12.30 -3.44
CA ILE A 66 5.91 -11.28 -2.91
C ILE A 66 5.17 -9.94 -2.95
N ASP A 67 4.50 -9.57 -1.87
CA ASP A 67 4.02 -8.20 -1.63
C ASP A 67 4.17 -7.86 -0.14
N THR A 68 5.40 -7.99 0.36
CA THR A 68 5.79 -7.49 1.69
C THR A 68 7.06 -6.66 1.54
N ILE A 69 6.90 -5.38 1.23
CA ILE A 69 7.94 -4.39 1.54
C ILE A 69 7.91 -4.23 3.07
N PRO A 70 9.01 -4.52 3.81
CA PRO A 70 9.05 -4.25 5.23
C PRO A 70 9.07 -2.74 5.42
N LYS A 71 7.92 -2.17 5.79
CA LYS A 71 7.82 -0.78 6.23
C LYS A 71 8.50 -0.70 7.61
N PRO A 72 9.48 0.20 7.82
CA PRO A 72 10.20 0.27 9.08
C PRO A 72 9.21 0.50 10.23
N ALA A 73 9.24 -0.41 11.20
CA ALA A 73 8.40 -0.37 12.39
C ALA A 73 8.78 0.85 13.24
N VAL A 74 8.01 1.93 13.10
CA VAL A 74 8.08 3.06 14.03
C VAL A 74 7.49 2.60 15.35
N LYS A 75 8.37 2.32 16.32
CA LYS A 75 8.01 2.03 17.71
C LYS A 75 7.45 3.30 18.34
N HIS A 76 6.14 3.49 18.29
CA HIS A 76 5.48 4.45 19.17
C HIS A 76 5.38 3.82 20.56
N LYS A 77 6.02 4.44 21.56
CA LYS A 77 5.71 4.18 22.97
C LYS A 77 4.26 4.57 23.17
N THR A 78 3.37 3.61 23.36
CA THR A 78 1.99 3.89 23.74
C THR A 78 1.69 3.26 25.10
N SER A 79 0.78 3.88 25.83
CA SER A 79 0.22 3.38 27.10
C SER A 79 -0.49 2.04 26.87
N SER A 80 -0.65 1.21 27.91
CA SER A 80 -1.34 -0.10 27.82
C SER A 80 -2.67 -0.03 27.08
N ASP A 81 -3.42 1.05 27.31
CA ASP A 81 -4.80 1.17 26.85
C ASP A 81 -4.87 1.49 25.36
N THR A 82 -3.92 2.27 24.85
CA THR A 82 -3.83 2.58 23.41
C THR A 82 -3.39 1.37 22.59
N ASP A 83 -2.51 0.51 23.13
CA ASP A 83 -2.14 -0.74 22.48
C ASP A 83 -3.33 -1.70 22.36
N THR A 84 -4.18 -1.77 23.41
CA THR A 84 -5.42 -2.58 23.35
C THR A 84 -6.41 -2.04 22.33
N LEU A 85 -6.56 -0.72 22.23
CA LEU A 85 -7.45 -0.10 21.23
C LEU A 85 -6.98 -0.37 19.80
N VAL A 86 -5.67 -0.28 19.54
CA VAL A 86 -5.09 -0.61 18.24
C VAL A 86 -5.36 -2.07 17.88
N LEU A 87 -5.24 -2.99 18.84
CA LEU A 87 -5.51 -4.41 18.62
C LEU A 87 -6.98 -4.64 18.24
N ASN A 88 -7.91 -4.01 18.95
CA ASN A 88 -9.35 -4.14 18.71
C ASN A 88 -9.77 -3.55 17.35
N LEU A 89 -9.23 -2.40 16.97
CA LEU A 89 -9.50 -1.81 15.66
C LEU A 89 -8.93 -2.67 14.52
N LYS A 90 -7.74 -3.26 14.72
CA LYS A 90 -7.15 -4.20 13.75
C LYS A 90 -7.97 -5.48 13.59
N SER A 91 -8.44 -6.06 14.71
CA SER A 91 -9.24 -7.27 14.68
C SER A 91 -10.60 -7.02 14.01
N TYR A 92 -11.24 -5.89 14.31
CA TYR A 92 -12.46 -5.45 13.64
C TYR A 92 -12.26 -5.27 12.12
N ARG A 93 -11.19 -4.57 11.72
CA ARG A 93 -10.85 -4.38 10.31
C ARG A 93 -10.68 -5.71 9.58
N LEU A 94 -10.02 -6.68 10.21
CA LEU A 94 -9.81 -8.01 9.63
C LEU A 94 -11.12 -8.80 9.54
N LYS A 95 -11.97 -8.72 10.56
CA LYS A 95 -13.28 -9.39 10.59
C LYS A 95 -14.17 -8.87 9.45
N GLN A 96 -14.35 -7.56 9.35
CA GLN A 96 -15.17 -6.94 8.32
C GLN A 96 -14.62 -7.21 6.90
N SER A 97 -13.29 -7.27 6.76
CA SER A 97 -12.61 -7.58 5.50
C SER A 97 -12.96 -8.99 5.01
N ARG A 98 -13.06 -9.94 5.92
CA ARG A 98 -13.45 -11.32 5.63
C ARG A 98 -14.94 -11.43 5.30
N GLU A 99 -15.79 -10.70 6.02
CA GLU A 99 -17.24 -10.67 5.78
C GLU A 99 -17.58 -10.10 4.40
N GLU A 100 -16.93 -9.00 4.00
CA GLU A 100 -17.16 -8.36 2.69
C GLU A 100 -16.27 -8.92 1.57
N ASN A 101 -15.36 -9.84 1.87
CA ASN A 101 -14.38 -10.41 0.93
C ASN A 101 -13.57 -9.33 0.17
N ILE A 102 -13.18 -8.28 0.90
CA ILE A 102 -12.35 -7.18 0.41
C ILE A 102 -11.08 -7.09 1.24
N LYS A 103 -10.01 -6.49 0.71
CA LYS A 103 -8.77 -6.32 1.48
C LYS A 103 -8.98 -5.35 2.65
N ALA A 104 -8.38 -5.65 3.81
CA ALA A 104 -8.55 -4.89 5.06
C ALA A 104 -8.34 -3.38 4.92
N TYR A 105 -7.36 -2.94 4.12
CA TYR A 105 -7.08 -1.52 3.92
C TYR A 105 -8.20 -0.76 3.19
N TYR A 106 -9.13 -1.44 2.50
CA TYR A 106 -10.29 -0.79 1.87
C TYR A 106 -11.31 -0.28 2.90
N ILE A 107 -11.38 -0.91 4.07
CA ILE A 107 -12.25 -0.46 5.16
C ILE A 107 -11.67 0.83 5.72
N PHE A 108 -10.47 0.76 6.30
CA PHE A 108 -9.67 1.94 6.64
C PHE A 108 -8.16 1.62 6.67
N ASN A 109 -7.34 2.61 6.30
CA ASN A 109 -5.89 2.52 6.31
C ASN A 109 -5.31 2.79 7.72
N ASP A 110 -4.06 2.42 7.95
CA ASP A 110 -3.39 2.62 9.24
C ASP A 110 -3.33 4.11 9.64
N LYS A 111 -3.14 5.03 8.67
CA LYS A 111 -3.23 6.48 8.91
C LYS A 111 -4.56 6.87 9.54
N GLN A 112 -5.66 6.33 9.00
CA GLN A 112 -7.01 6.65 9.45
C GLN A 112 -7.29 6.06 10.83
N MET A 113 -6.74 4.88 11.13
CA MET A 113 -6.82 4.25 12.45
C MET A 113 -6.10 5.09 13.50
N MET A 114 -4.91 5.60 13.19
CA MET A 114 -4.17 6.48 14.11
C MET A 114 -4.91 7.81 14.32
N ASP A 115 -5.42 8.43 13.26
CA ASP A 115 -6.26 9.63 13.34
C ASP A 115 -7.52 9.40 14.21
N LEU A 116 -8.11 8.20 14.13
CA LEU A 116 -9.29 7.83 14.92
C LEU A 116 -8.95 7.74 16.42
N ILE A 117 -7.80 7.15 16.75
CA ILE A 117 -7.28 7.04 18.12
C ILE A 117 -6.90 8.42 18.67
N GLU A 118 -6.36 9.31 17.84
CA GLU A 118 -5.99 10.67 18.25
C GLU A 118 -7.23 11.55 18.49
N LYS A 119 -8.23 11.46 17.61
CA LYS A 119 -9.44 12.31 17.69
C LYS A 119 -10.51 11.78 18.64
N MET A 120 -10.51 10.48 18.98
CA MET A 120 -11.51 9.83 19.86
C MET A 120 -12.95 10.31 19.59
N PRO A 121 -13.49 10.09 18.38
CA PRO A 121 -14.84 10.56 18.04
C PRO A 121 -15.89 9.85 18.90
N HIS A 122 -16.82 10.62 19.48
CA HIS A 122 -17.92 10.09 20.31
C HIS A 122 -19.28 10.12 19.58
N SER A 123 -19.32 10.57 18.34
CA SER A 123 -20.53 10.67 17.52
C SER A 123 -20.24 10.42 16.04
N LEU A 124 -21.25 10.02 15.28
CA LEU A 124 -21.13 9.83 13.82
C LEU A 124 -20.71 11.12 13.10
N GLU A 125 -21.17 12.28 13.57
CA GLU A 125 -20.74 13.59 13.03
C GLU A 125 -19.26 13.87 13.31
N SER A 126 -18.75 13.45 14.47
CA SER A 126 -17.33 13.58 14.79
C SER A 126 -16.48 12.63 13.95
N LEU A 127 -16.99 11.43 13.67
CA LEU A 127 -16.34 10.45 12.81
C LEU A 127 -16.22 10.94 11.35
N LEU A 128 -17.21 11.69 10.86
CA LEU A 128 -17.18 12.37 9.56
C LEU A 128 -16.05 13.40 9.41
N LYS A 129 -15.51 13.93 10.52
CA LYS A 129 -14.38 14.87 10.54
C LYS A 129 -13.01 14.16 10.57
N VAL A 130 -12.99 12.84 10.63
CA VAL A 130 -11.76 12.02 10.59
C VAL A 130 -11.32 11.85 9.13
N ASP A 131 -10.02 11.94 8.87
CA ASP A 131 -9.50 11.94 7.51
C ASP A 131 -9.82 10.61 6.79
N GLY A 132 -10.53 10.71 5.67
CA GLY A 132 -10.99 9.61 4.83
C GLY A 132 -12.13 8.74 5.40
N PHE A 133 -12.84 9.20 6.44
CA PHE A 133 -14.16 8.67 6.80
C PHE A 133 -15.26 9.51 6.14
N GLY A 134 -15.65 9.12 4.92
CA GLY A 134 -16.79 9.71 4.24
C GLY A 134 -18.14 9.12 4.69
N GLU A 135 -19.24 9.72 4.25
CA GLU A 135 -20.61 9.32 4.63
C GLU A 135 -20.89 7.82 4.45
N VAL A 136 -20.41 7.21 3.37
CA VAL A 136 -20.64 5.79 3.08
C VAL A 136 -19.97 4.90 4.14
N LYS A 137 -18.72 5.21 4.52
CA LYS A 137 -17.98 4.45 5.52
C LYS A 137 -18.56 4.65 6.91
N VAL A 138 -18.96 5.88 7.23
CA VAL A 138 -19.60 6.20 8.52
C VAL A 138 -20.94 5.49 8.67
N LYS A 139 -21.77 5.45 7.61
CA LYS A 139 -23.04 4.71 7.65
C LYS A 139 -22.86 3.20 7.78
N LYS A 140 -21.81 2.63 7.18
CA LYS A 140 -21.56 1.18 7.22
C LYS A 140 -20.84 0.70 8.47
N TYR A 141 -19.80 1.42 8.88
CA TYR A 141 -18.86 0.97 9.91
C TYR A 141 -18.84 1.85 11.16
N GLY A 142 -19.49 3.02 11.11
CA GLY A 142 -19.36 4.03 12.15
C GLY A 142 -19.90 3.58 13.50
N GLU A 143 -21.04 2.89 13.53
CA GLU A 143 -21.63 2.39 14.78
C GLU A 143 -20.71 1.39 15.47
N SER A 144 -20.22 0.37 14.75
CA SER A 144 -19.31 -0.63 15.30
C SER A 144 -17.96 -0.04 15.73
N ILE A 145 -17.45 0.96 15.01
CA ILE A 145 -16.20 1.63 15.41
C ILE A 145 -16.40 2.46 16.69
N LEU A 146 -17.54 3.14 16.83
CA LEU A 146 -17.88 3.89 18.04
C LEU A 146 -18.09 2.95 19.24
N GLU A 147 -18.65 1.77 19.02
CA GLU A 147 -18.78 0.73 20.05
C GLU A 147 -17.41 0.30 20.58
N ILE A 148 -16.47 -0.03 19.70
CA ILE A 148 -15.09 -0.39 20.07
C ILE A 148 -14.38 0.74 20.83
N LEU A 149 -14.61 2.00 20.43
CA LEU A 149 -14.05 3.16 21.13
C LEU A 149 -14.62 3.34 22.54
N ASN A 150 -15.88 2.98 22.77
CA ASN A 150 -16.53 3.11 24.07
C ASN A 150 -16.20 1.96 25.03
N GLU A 151 -15.83 0.77 24.53
CA GLU A 151 -15.50 -0.41 25.34
C GLU A 151 -14.24 -0.24 26.21
N ILE A 152 -13.32 0.65 25.83
CA ILE A 152 -12.01 0.82 26.49
C ILE A 152 -12.03 2.01 27.48
N LYS A 153 -13.21 2.46 27.88
CA LYS A 153 -13.40 3.60 28.80
C LYS A 153 -13.36 3.20 30.28
#